data_AF-A0A7S1SZT2-F1
#
_entry.id   AF-A0A7S1SZT2-F1
#
_cell.length_a   1.000
_cell.length_b   1.000
_cell.length_c   1.000
_cell.angle_alpha   90.00
_cell.angle_beta   90.00
_cell.angle_gamma   90.00
#
_symmetry.space_group_name_H-M   'P 1'
#
loop_
_entity.id
_entity.type
_entity.pdbx_description
1 polymer ?
#
loop_
_entity_poly.entity_id
_entity_poly.type
_entity_poly.pdbx_seq_one_letter_code
_entity_poly.pdbx_strand_id
1 'polypeptide(L)'
;DSMVLRADANRAWGHEAARAFGQAVAGARLEYVEEPCSDPSDIPMFFVATGLQSALDETADEYARGVDSDRFLELLSFPAVAAIVVKPAVVGGIEAAEELARTAMLSGKGAVYSSAFESSVGLAIISSMALAMEACGRVPTAHGVATAGWLAEDVVATPLTPTPQSSDGDAREHAALSAAACADTLRAAADSEIDTATGSSLGTGAISQYSHVVDSGTARYRFSVLDSRLPLPADGNGLSVGDSDGPTVVLLHGFLGCSEDWEAVMGALGSTVRCLAVDLPGHGCTAVLPSDRS
;
A
#
# COMPACT_ATOMS: atom_id res chain seq x y z
N ASP A 1 17.72 -19.61 21.56
CA ASP A 1 17.61 -18.26 22.17
C ASP A 1 17.86 -17.08 21.22
N SER A 2 17.55 -17.18 19.92
CA SER A 2 17.83 -16.10 18.93
C SER A 2 16.60 -15.62 18.14
N MET A 3 15.39 -15.90 18.61
CA MET A 3 14.16 -15.46 17.94
C MET A 3 13.81 -14.04 18.38
N VAL A 4 13.59 -13.17 17.41
CA VAL A 4 13.08 -11.80 17.60
C VAL A 4 11.58 -11.84 17.31
N LEU A 5 10.79 -11.25 18.20
CA LEU A 5 9.34 -11.23 18.09
C LEU A 5 8.85 -9.79 17.94
N ARG A 6 7.86 -9.59 17.06
CA ARG A 6 7.05 -8.38 16.95
C ARG A 6 5.62 -8.77 17.25
N ALA A 7 4.88 -7.90 17.92
CA ALA A 7 3.46 -8.09 18.17
C ALA A 7 2.71 -6.93 17.53
N ASP A 8 1.52 -7.19 17.01
CA ASP A 8 0.65 -6.16 16.44
C ASP A 8 -0.70 -6.21 17.17
N ALA A 9 -1.14 -5.04 17.65
CA ALA A 9 -2.39 -4.88 18.35
C ALA A 9 -3.47 -4.20 17.50
N ASN A 10 -3.13 -3.62 16.33
CA ASN A 10 -4.04 -2.86 15.47
C ASN A 10 -4.94 -1.88 16.24
N ARG A 11 -4.35 -1.12 17.17
CA ARG A 11 -5.07 -0.18 18.05
C ARG A 11 -6.20 -0.80 18.88
N ALA A 12 -6.17 -2.10 19.15
CA ALA A 12 -7.30 -2.79 19.79
C ALA A 12 -7.39 -2.57 21.31
N TRP A 13 -6.31 -2.15 21.98
CA TRP A 13 -6.27 -2.13 23.45
C TRP A 13 -6.44 -0.72 24.02
N GLY A 14 -7.35 -0.58 24.98
CA GLY A 14 -7.33 0.58 25.87
C GLY A 14 -6.13 0.54 26.82
N HIS A 15 -5.85 1.67 27.48
CA HIS A 15 -4.67 1.88 28.32
C HIS A 15 -4.35 0.72 29.29
N GLU A 16 -5.33 0.25 30.07
CA GLU A 16 -5.11 -0.83 31.04
C GLU A 16 -4.76 -2.18 30.38
N ALA A 17 -5.41 -2.50 29.26
CA ALA A 17 -5.19 -3.74 28.53
C ALA A 17 -3.81 -3.75 27.87
N ALA A 18 -3.41 -2.63 27.24
CA ALA A 18 -2.07 -2.46 26.66
C ALA A 18 -0.99 -2.62 27.75
N ARG A 19 -1.17 -1.95 28.90
CA ARG A 19 -0.25 -2.07 30.04
C ARG A 19 -0.17 -3.51 30.55
N ALA A 20 -1.30 -4.19 30.70
CA ALA A 20 -1.34 -5.58 31.17
C ALA A 20 -0.60 -6.52 30.20
N PHE A 21 -0.80 -6.36 28.90
CA PHE A 21 -0.08 -7.12 27.88
C PHE A 21 1.43 -6.88 28.00
N GLY A 22 1.87 -5.62 27.99
CA GLY A 22 3.29 -5.29 28.04
C GLY A 22 4.01 -5.82 29.28
N GLN A 23 3.33 -5.81 30.44
CA GLN A 23 3.84 -6.41 31.67
C GLN A 23 3.94 -7.93 31.60
N ALA A 24 2.95 -8.59 30.99
CA ALA A 24 2.95 -10.05 30.84
C ALA A 24 4.07 -10.55 29.91
N VAL A 25 4.49 -9.75 28.93
CA VAL A 25 5.50 -10.13 27.93
C VAL A 25 6.89 -9.56 28.20
N ALA A 26 7.15 -8.96 29.36
CA ALA A 26 8.43 -8.34 29.71
C ALA A 26 9.67 -9.27 29.54
N GLY A 27 9.47 -10.60 29.56
CA GLY A 27 10.52 -11.59 29.32
C GLY A 27 10.67 -12.08 27.88
N ALA A 28 9.72 -11.76 26.98
CA ALA A 28 9.62 -12.33 25.64
C ALA A 28 10.56 -11.68 24.59
N ARG A 29 11.32 -10.64 24.97
CA ARG A 29 12.24 -9.88 24.10
C ARG A 29 11.57 -9.45 22.78
N LEU A 30 10.45 -8.76 22.90
CA LEU A 30 9.83 -8.11 21.75
C LEU A 30 10.75 -6.99 21.24
N GLU A 31 10.89 -6.89 19.92
CA GLU A 31 11.56 -5.76 19.27
C GLU A 31 10.73 -4.49 19.45
N TYR A 32 9.43 -4.59 19.22
CA TYR A 32 8.44 -3.57 19.48
C TYR A 32 7.02 -4.17 19.43
N VAL A 33 6.02 -3.36 19.81
CA VAL A 33 4.59 -3.64 19.60
C VAL A 33 4.01 -2.62 18.61
N GLU A 34 3.41 -3.06 17.52
CA GLU A 34 2.73 -2.21 16.54
C GLU A 34 1.41 -1.72 17.14
N GLU A 35 1.24 -0.39 17.16
CA GLU A 35 -0.02 0.30 17.51
C GLU A 35 -0.73 -0.27 18.75
N PRO A 36 -0.06 -0.31 19.93
CA PRO A 36 -0.54 -1.02 21.10
C PRO A 36 -1.81 -0.41 21.71
N CYS A 37 -2.09 0.86 21.43
CA CYS A 37 -3.13 1.64 22.11
C CYS A 37 -4.22 2.06 21.13
N SER A 38 -5.47 2.05 21.58
CA SER A 38 -6.60 2.57 20.80
C SER A 38 -6.49 4.04 20.44
N ASP A 39 -5.86 4.83 21.32
CA ASP A 39 -5.41 6.18 21.04
C ASP A 39 -3.87 6.18 20.95
N PRO A 40 -3.27 6.48 19.78
CA PRO A 40 -1.82 6.54 19.61
C PRO A 40 -1.13 7.52 20.56
N SER A 41 -1.83 8.56 21.04
CA SER A 41 -1.28 9.50 22.04
C SER A 41 -0.93 8.83 23.37
N ASP A 42 -1.41 7.62 23.64
CA ASP A 42 -1.05 6.84 24.83
C ASP A 42 0.27 6.05 24.69
N ILE A 43 0.86 5.97 23.49
CA ILE A 43 2.12 5.22 23.23
C ILE A 43 3.27 5.63 24.18
N PRO A 44 3.51 6.93 24.47
CA PRO A 44 4.54 7.32 25.43
C PRO A 44 4.28 6.78 26.84
N MET A 45 3.02 6.74 27.29
CA MET A 45 2.67 6.18 28.59
C MET A 45 2.81 4.66 28.62
N PHE A 46 2.44 3.97 27.53
CA PHE A 46 2.67 2.54 27.38
C PHE A 46 4.16 2.21 27.50
N PHE A 47 5.02 2.98 26.82
CA PHE A 47 6.49 2.82 26.93
C PHE A 47 6.98 3.05 28.35
N VAL A 48 6.54 4.11 29.05
CA VAL A 48 6.94 4.36 30.44
C VAL A 48 6.52 3.21 31.37
N ALA A 49 5.33 2.65 31.16
CA ALA A 49 4.78 1.60 32.04
C ALA A 49 5.39 0.21 31.80
N THR A 50 5.95 -0.05 30.62
CA THR A 50 6.34 -1.41 30.18
C THR A 50 7.79 -1.52 29.72
N GLY A 51 8.40 -0.41 29.33
CA GLY A 51 9.72 -0.37 28.67
C GLY A 51 9.71 -0.83 27.21
N LEU A 52 8.56 -1.22 26.66
CA LEU A 52 8.44 -1.72 25.29
C LEU A 52 8.24 -0.58 24.32
N GLN A 53 9.09 -0.52 23.29
CA GLN A 53 8.92 0.42 22.20
C GLN A 53 7.77 0.00 21.29
N SER A 54 7.26 0.95 20.51
CA SER A 54 6.18 0.75 19.56
C SER A 54 6.61 1.04 18.13
N ALA A 55 5.90 0.45 17.18
CA ALA A 55 5.93 0.90 15.79
C ALA A 55 4.58 1.52 15.41
N LEU A 56 4.64 2.52 14.52
CA LEU A 56 3.47 3.21 14.00
C LEU A 56 3.05 2.58 12.67
N ASP A 57 1.82 2.09 12.58
CA ASP A 57 1.24 1.49 11.37
C ASP A 57 0.03 2.32 10.92
N GLU A 58 -1.15 2.16 11.52
CA GLU A 58 -2.32 2.98 11.16
C GLU A 58 -2.07 4.49 11.36
N THR A 59 -1.19 4.89 12.30
CA THR A 59 -0.81 6.30 12.47
C THR A 59 0.03 6.82 11.31
N ALA A 60 0.91 5.97 10.74
CA ALA A 60 1.72 6.33 9.57
C ALA A 60 0.86 6.44 8.31
N ASP A 61 -0.10 5.52 8.18
CA ASP A 61 -1.15 5.53 7.17
C ASP A 61 -2.00 6.82 7.21
N GLU A 62 -2.43 7.24 8.41
CA GLU A 62 -3.17 8.50 8.61
C GLU A 62 -2.32 9.71 8.19
N TYR A 63 -1.06 9.77 8.62
CA TYR A 63 -0.12 10.82 8.23
C TYR A 63 0.05 10.92 6.71
N ALA A 64 0.23 9.79 6.02
CA ALA A 64 0.38 9.76 4.56
C ALA A 64 -0.84 10.32 3.81
N ARG A 65 -2.04 10.21 4.41
CA ARG A 65 -3.29 10.78 3.87
C ARG A 65 -3.51 12.25 4.27
N GLY A 66 -2.56 12.87 4.98
CA GLY A 66 -2.66 14.24 5.48
C GLY A 66 -3.55 14.37 6.72
N VAL A 67 -3.79 13.26 7.44
CA VAL A 67 -4.58 13.24 8.66
C VAL A 67 -3.66 13.35 9.87
N ASP A 68 -3.94 14.31 10.75
CA ASP A 68 -3.32 14.48 12.07
C ASP A 68 -1.77 14.45 12.04
N SER A 69 -1.19 15.23 11.14
CA SER A 69 0.25 15.24 10.90
C SER A 69 1.06 15.66 12.12
N ASP A 70 0.51 16.56 12.94
CA ASP A 70 1.15 17.01 14.18
C ASP A 70 1.31 15.85 15.17
N ARG A 71 0.28 15.01 15.36
CA ARG A 71 0.38 13.83 16.23
C ARG A 71 1.44 12.85 15.74
N PHE A 72 1.47 12.55 14.44
CA PHE A 72 2.47 11.64 13.89
C PHE A 72 3.90 12.15 14.14
N LEU A 73 4.16 13.43 13.82
CA LEU A 73 5.49 14.02 14.00
C LEU A 73 5.88 14.11 15.48
N GLU A 74 4.94 14.40 16.37
CA GLU A 74 5.14 14.37 17.82
C GLU A 74 5.53 12.95 18.28
N LEU A 75 4.76 11.93 17.91
CA LEU A 75 5.04 10.54 18.27
C LEU A 75 6.39 10.07 17.76
N LEU A 76 6.72 10.41 16.51
CA LEU A 76 7.98 10.07 15.87
C LEU A 76 9.19 10.71 16.60
N SER A 77 8.98 11.79 17.36
CA SER A 77 10.04 12.41 18.17
C SER A 77 10.35 11.66 19.47
N PHE A 78 9.42 10.82 19.97
CA PHE A 78 9.61 10.15 21.26
C PHE A 78 10.51 8.90 21.15
N PRO A 79 11.32 8.59 22.18
CA PRO A 79 12.03 7.31 22.27
C PRO A 79 11.10 6.08 22.30
N ALA A 80 9.84 6.29 22.69
CA ALA A 80 8.80 5.27 22.71
C ALA A 80 8.56 4.64 21.33
N VAL A 81 8.79 5.36 20.24
CA VAL A 81 8.65 4.84 18.88
C VAL A 81 10.02 4.32 18.38
N ALA A 82 10.06 3.06 17.96
CA ALA A 82 11.24 2.43 17.37
C ALA A 82 11.23 2.49 15.84
N ALA A 83 10.07 2.32 15.22
CA ALA A 83 9.92 2.22 13.78
C ALA A 83 8.57 2.73 13.28
N ILE A 84 8.45 2.85 11.97
CA ILE A 84 7.15 2.94 11.28
C ILE A 84 6.99 1.76 10.33
N VAL A 85 5.75 1.35 10.12
CA VAL A 85 5.35 0.38 9.11
C VAL A 85 4.94 1.16 7.87
N VAL A 86 5.51 0.78 6.71
CA VAL A 86 5.28 1.45 5.44
C VAL A 86 4.64 0.46 4.49
N LYS A 87 3.38 0.70 4.12
CA LYS A 87 2.62 -0.12 3.16
C LYS A 87 2.42 0.67 1.87
N PRO A 88 3.25 0.47 0.82
CA PRO A 88 3.18 1.30 -0.39
C PRO A 88 1.79 1.38 -1.03
N ALA A 89 1.03 0.29 -1.03
CA ALA A 89 -0.34 0.27 -1.54
C ALA A 89 -1.33 1.14 -0.72
N VAL A 90 -1.01 1.46 0.53
CA VAL A 90 -1.88 2.23 1.44
C VAL A 90 -1.45 3.70 1.51
N VAL A 91 -0.14 3.96 1.51
CA VAL A 91 0.42 5.31 1.72
C VAL A 91 0.54 6.13 0.43
N GLY A 92 0.17 5.58 -0.72
CA GLY A 92 0.07 6.31 -1.99
C GLY A 92 1.20 6.03 -2.98
N GLY A 93 1.69 4.80 -3.05
CA GLY A 93 2.67 4.37 -4.05
C GLY A 93 4.12 4.39 -3.59
N ILE A 94 5.04 4.20 -4.54
CA ILE A 94 6.48 4.09 -4.29
C ILE A 94 7.03 5.39 -3.72
N GLU A 95 6.73 6.52 -4.34
CA GLU A 95 7.30 7.82 -4.00
C GLU A 95 6.88 8.27 -2.61
N ALA A 96 5.59 8.14 -2.29
CA ALA A 96 5.06 8.47 -0.97
C ALA A 96 5.62 7.54 0.12
N ALA A 97 5.76 6.25 -0.20
CA ALA A 97 6.36 5.28 0.71
C ALA A 97 7.84 5.56 0.99
N GLU A 98 8.63 5.90 -0.03
CA GLU A 98 10.04 6.30 0.12
C GLU A 98 10.18 7.60 0.91
N GLU A 99 9.30 8.59 0.67
CA GLU A 99 9.28 9.82 1.45
C GLU A 99 8.97 9.56 2.94
N LEU A 100 7.98 8.71 3.20
CA LEU A 100 7.61 8.32 4.55
C LEU A 100 8.74 7.54 5.26
N ALA A 101 9.33 6.56 4.58
CA ALA A 101 10.48 5.80 5.08
C ALA A 101 11.68 6.73 5.39
N ARG A 102 12.00 7.64 4.46
CA ARG A 102 13.05 8.65 4.65
C ARG A 102 12.75 9.56 5.84
N THR A 103 11.50 9.96 6.04
CA THR A 103 11.08 10.79 7.19
C THR A 103 11.37 10.08 8.52
N ALA A 104 11.00 8.81 8.65
CA ALA A 104 11.36 8.01 9.82
C ALA A 104 12.87 7.89 10.01
N MET A 105 13.61 7.60 8.93
CA MET A 105 15.06 7.46 8.98
C MET A 105 15.79 8.75 9.40
N LEU A 106 15.32 9.91 8.93
CA LEU A 106 15.87 11.22 9.32
C LEU A 106 15.60 11.54 10.79
N SER A 107 14.50 11.02 11.35
CA SER A 107 14.17 11.07 12.77
C SER A 107 14.87 9.99 13.61
N GLY A 108 15.79 9.23 13.02
CA GLY A 108 16.54 8.17 13.69
C GLY A 108 15.71 6.93 14.02
N LYS A 109 14.58 6.73 13.33
CA LYS A 109 13.69 5.57 13.49
C LYS A 109 13.92 4.54 12.40
N GLY A 110 13.50 3.30 12.66
CA GLY A 110 13.40 2.26 11.64
C GLY A 110 12.23 2.51 10.68
N ALA A 111 12.34 1.99 9.46
CA ALA A 111 11.23 1.89 8.52
C ALA A 111 11.10 0.44 8.08
N VAL A 112 9.90 -0.12 8.19
CA VAL A 112 9.61 -1.51 7.85
C VAL A 112 8.60 -1.52 6.72
N TYR A 113 9.07 -1.80 5.50
CA TYR A 113 8.17 -2.12 4.40
C TYR A 113 7.33 -3.36 4.73
N SER A 114 6.03 -3.24 4.50
CA SER A 114 5.05 -4.29 4.77
C SER A 114 4.05 -4.40 3.62
N SER A 115 3.57 -5.61 3.40
CA SER A 115 2.57 -5.97 2.41
C SER A 115 1.17 -5.66 2.94
N ALA A 116 0.30 -5.16 2.06
CA ALA A 116 -1.15 -5.13 2.26
C ALA A 116 -1.84 -6.30 1.52
N PHE A 117 -1.22 -7.49 1.53
CA PHE A 117 -1.63 -8.68 0.79
C PHE A 117 -1.62 -8.50 -0.74
N GLU A 118 -0.53 -7.94 -1.28
CA GLU A 118 -0.29 -7.89 -2.72
C GLU A 118 -0.04 -9.28 -3.32
N SER A 119 -0.24 -9.40 -4.64
CA SER A 119 0.27 -10.52 -5.43
C SER A 119 1.80 -10.51 -5.48
N SER A 120 2.40 -11.55 -6.06
CA SER A 120 3.87 -11.64 -6.17
C SER A 120 4.52 -10.50 -6.93
N VAL A 121 3.80 -9.85 -7.84
CA VAL A 121 4.29 -8.65 -8.55
C VAL A 121 4.46 -7.49 -7.58
N GLY A 122 3.43 -7.20 -6.77
CA GLY A 122 3.51 -6.15 -5.74
C GLY A 122 4.55 -6.48 -4.67
N LEU A 123 4.62 -7.74 -4.24
CA LEU A 123 5.63 -8.19 -3.29
C LEU A 123 7.05 -8.05 -3.84
N ALA A 124 7.29 -8.31 -5.12
CA ALA A 124 8.59 -8.11 -5.74
C ALA A 124 9.01 -6.64 -5.70
N ILE A 125 8.07 -5.71 -5.91
CA ILE A 125 8.32 -4.26 -5.83
C ILE A 125 8.63 -3.86 -4.39
N ILE A 126 7.76 -4.20 -3.43
CA ILE A 126 7.93 -3.85 -2.01
C ILE A 126 9.25 -4.43 -1.47
N SER A 127 9.58 -5.67 -1.84
CA SER A 127 10.84 -6.31 -1.46
C SER A 127 12.05 -5.64 -2.10
N SER A 128 11.93 -5.16 -3.34
CA SER A 128 13.00 -4.40 -4.00
C SER A 128 13.25 -3.05 -3.30
N MET A 129 12.18 -2.38 -2.84
CA MET A 129 12.29 -1.14 -2.06
C MET A 129 12.99 -1.40 -0.72
N ALA A 130 12.60 -2.45 0.00
CA ALA A 130 13.27 -2.90 1.22
C ALA A 130 14.77 -3.16 1.00
N LEU A 131 15.12 -3.97 -0.01
CA LEU A 131 16.51 -4.28 -0.34
C LEU A 131 17.32 -3.02 -0.71
N ALA A 132 16.71 -2.08 -1.44
CA ALA A 132 17.35 -0.81 -1.78
C ALA A 132 17.62 0.05 -0.53
N MET A 133 16.65 0.12 0.38
CA MET A 133 16.80 0.84 1.66
C MET A 133 17.90 0.22 2.53
N GLU A 134 17.97 -1.11 2.62
CA GLU A 134 19.03 -1.81 3.38
C GLU A 134 20.43 -1.57 2.78
N ALA A 135 20.53 -1.57 1.45
CA ALA A 135 21.79 -1.32 0.74
C ALA A 135 22.39 0.07 1.02
N CYS A 136 21.60 1.03 1.51
CA CYS A 136 22.07 2.34 1.96
C CYS A 136 22.82 2.32 3.31
N GLY A 137 23.25 1.14 3.80
CA GLY A 137 24.13 1.00 4.95
C GLY A 137 23.41 0.99 6.30
N ARG A 138 22.19 0.48 6.33
CA ARG A 138 21.40 0.29 7.55
C ARG A 138 21.56 -1.13 8.10
N VAL A 139 21.16 -1.30 9.36
CA VAL A 139 21.11 -2.62 9.98
C VAL A 139 20.02 -3.42 9.24
N PRO A 140 20.31 -4.62 8.72
CA PRO A 140 19.31 -5.47 8.10
C PRO A 140 18.12 -5.68 9.04
N THR A 141 16.90 -5.58 8.51
CA THR A 141 15.66 -5.74 9.29
C THR A 141 14.70 -6.68 8.57
N ALA A 142 13.91 -7.43 9.34
CA ALA A 142 12.85 -8.22 8.74
C ALA A 142 11.74 -7.30 8.22
N HIS A 143 11.29 -7.54 6.99
CA HIS A 143 10.19 -6.82 6.34
C HIS A 143 8.92 -7.69 6.26
N GLY A 144 7.75 -7.06 6.26
CA GLY A 144 6.44 -7.71 6.27
C GLY A 144 5.97 -8.22 4.91
N VAL A 145 6.82 -8.96 4.18
CA VAL A 145 6.60 -9.33 2.77
C VAL A 145 6.29 -10.82 2.54
N ALA A 146 6.21 -11.61 3.60
CA ALA A 146 5.96 -13.06 3.54
C ALA A 146 4.47 -13.43 3.43
N THR A 147 3.70 -12.70 2.61
CA THR A 147 2.23 -12.82 2.54
C THR A 147 1.73 -13.67 1.37
N ALA A 148 2.54 -13.91 0.34
CA ALA A 148 2.14 -14.68 -0.86
C ALA A 148 1.50 -16.04 -0.53
N GLY A 149 2.06 -16.76 0.45
CA GLY A 149 1.57 -18.09 0.86
C GLY A 149 0.18 -18.12 1.51
N TRP A 150 -0.41 -16.96 1.79
CA TRP A 150 -1.77 -16.83 2.31
C TRP A 150 -2.83 -16.71 1.20
N LEU A 151 -2.42 -16.40 -0.03
CA LEU A 151 -3.32 -16.30 -1.18
C LEU A 151 -3.51 -17.68 -1.82
N ALA A 152 -4.73 -17.99 -2.26
CA ALA A 152 -5.05 -19.27 -2.90
C ALA A 152 -4.45 -19.38 -4.31
N GLU A 153 -4.33 -18.24 -5.01
CA GLU A 153 -3.86 -18.12 -6.38
C GLU A 153 -2.98 -16.86 -6.52
N ASP A 154 -2.20 -16.79 -7.59
CA ASP A 154 -1.28 -15.70 -7.89
C ASP A 154 -1.31 -15.39 -9.39
N VAL A 155 -0.84 -14.19 -9.75
CA VAL A 155 -0.78 -13.70 -11.15
C VAL A 155 0.47 -14.19 -11.90
N VAL A 156 1.38 -14.87 -11.21
CA VAL A 156 2.56 -15.52 -11.77
C VAL A 156 2.51 -17.03 -11.50
N ALA A 157 3.09 -17.82 -12.39
CA ALA A 157 3.09 -19.28 -12.25
C ALA A 157 3.83 -19.79 -11.01
N THR A 158 4.78 -19.01 -10.48
CA THR A 158 5.55 -19.35 -9.26
C THR A 158 5.46 -18.18 -8.27
N PRO A 159 4.67 -18.32 -7.20
CA PRO A 159 4.56 -17.29 -6.17
C PRO A 159 5.89 -16.95 -5.51
N LEU A 160 6.09 -15.67 -5.22
CA LEU A 160 7.27 -15.11 -4.56
C LEU A 160 7.20 -15.36 -3.06
N THR A 161 7.68 -16.52 -2.65
CA THR A 161 7.78 -16.90 -1.23
C THR A 161 9.22 -16.79 -0.72
N PRO A 162 9.46 -16.32 0.52
CA PRO A 162 10.78 -16.33 1.13
C PRO A 162 11.39 -17.74 1.15
N THR A 163 12.63 -17.87 0.69
CA THR A 163 13.36 -19.15 0.69
C THR A 163 14.40 -19.17 1.80
N PRO A 164 14.59 -20.30 2.53
CA PRO A 164 15.67 -20.43 3.51
C PRO A 164 17.02 -20.11 2.88
N GLN A 165 17.76 -19.17 3.48
CA GLN A 165 19.14 -18.91 3.10
C GLN A 165 20.08 -19.66 4.04
N SER A 166 21.03 -20.42 3.47
CA SER A 166 22.17 -20.97 4.22
C SER A 166 23.33 -19.99 4.09
N SER A 167 23.71 -19.32 5.19
CA SER A 167 24.99 -18.60 5.22
C SER A 167 26.09 -19.56 5.64
N ASP A 168 27.21 -19.56 4.91
CA ASP A 168 28.41 -20.32 5.31
C ASP A 168 28.89 -19.80 6.67
N GLY A 169 28.68 -20.60 7.71
CA GLY A 169 29.24 -20.38 9.05
C GLY A 169 28.29 -19.81 10.11
N ASP A 170 27.05 -19.46 9.78
CA ASP A 170 26.04 -19.07 10.79
C ASP A 170 24.87 -20.06 10.74
N ALA A 171 24.60 -20.75 11.84
CA ALA A 171 23.58 -21.81 11.93
C ALA A 171 22.13 -21.27 11.92
N ARG A 172 21.92 -20.09 11.35
CA ARG A 172 20.65 -19.36 11.35
C ARG A 172 20.04 -19.40 9.96
N GLU A 173 19.19 -20.40 9.74
CA GLU A 173 18.30 -20.40 8.59
C GLU A 173 17.27 -19.27 8.77
N HIS A 174 17.40 -18.21 7.97
CA HIS A 174 16.36 -17.19 7.82
C HIS A 174 15.86 -17.24 6.39
N ALA A 175 14.54 -17.27 6.23
CA ALA A 175 13.93 -17.19 4.91
C ALA A 175 13.89 -15.73 4.47
N ALA A 176 14.40 -15.44 3.27
CA ALA A 176 14.44 -14.09 2.73
C ALA A 176 14.15 -14.09 1.23
N LEU A 177 13.65 -12.96 0.74
CA LEU A 177 13.50 -12.70 -0.68
C LEU A 177 14.80 -12.09 -1.22
N SER A 178 15.26 -12.56 -2.36
CA SER A 178 16.47 -12.05 -3.01
C SER A 178 16.12 -11.07 -4.14
N ALA A 179 17.04 -10.17 -4.45
CA ALA A 179 16.90 -9.28 -5.60
C ALA A 179 16.71 -10.04 -6.92
N ALA A 180 17.35 -11.22 -7.06
CA ALA A 180 17.19 -12.09 -8.22
C ALA A 180 15.76 -12.63 -8.31
N ALA A 181 15.21 -13.18 -7.22
CA ALA A 181 13.84 -13.69 -7.18
C ALA A 181 12.79 -12.60 -7.47
N CYS A 182 13.01 -11.38 -6.95
CA CYS A 182 12.15 -10.24 -7.26
C CYS A 182 12.22 -9.89 -8.75
N ALA A 183 13.42 -9.80 -9.33
CA ALA A 183 13.61 -9.48 -10.74
C ALA A 183 13.02 -10.55 -11.67
N ASP A 184 13.18 -11.83 -11.34
CA ASP A 184 12.62 -12.94 -12.12
C ASP A 184 11.09 -12.93 -12.08
N THR A 185 10.50 -12.63 -10.92
CA THR A 185 9.04 -12.47 -10.78
C THR A 185 8.51 -11.33 -11.66
N LEU A 186 9.18 -10.17 -11.64
CA LEU A 186 8.79 -9.03 -12.45
C LEU A 186 8.93 -9.31 -13.95
N ARG A 187 9.99 -10.02 -14.38
CA ARG A 187 10.14 -10.47 -15.78
C ARG A 187 9.05 -11.45 -16.17
N ALA A 188 8.79 -12.46 -15.33
CA ALA A 188 7.76 -13.46 -15.61
C ALA A 188 6.36 -12.82 -15.72
N ALA A 189 6.07 -11.80 -14.90
CA ALA A 189 4.83 -11.04 -15.01
C ALA A 189 4.77 -10.19 -16.29
N ALA A 190 5.88 -9.59 -16.71
CA ALA A 190 5.96 -8.81 -17.95
C ALA A 190 5.87 -9.70 -19.22
N ASP A 191 6.43 -10.90 -19.16
CA ASP A 191 6.41 -11.90 -20.24
C ASP A 191 5.10 -12.70 -20.27
N SER A 192 4.31 -12.63 -19.21
CA SER A 192 2.97 -13.20 -19.20
C SER A 192 2.12 -12.38 -20.17
N GLU A 193 1.82 -12.96 -21.33
CA GLU A 193 0.76 -12.45 -22.20
C GLU A 193 -0.51 -12.37 -21.33
N ILE A 194 -0.88 -11.16 -20.92
CA ILE A 194 -2.29 -10.89 -20.68
C ILE A 194 -2.92 -11.28 -22.02
N ASP A 195 -3.76 -12.32 -22.00
CA ASP A 195 -4.64 -12.68 -23.12
C ASP A 195 -5.58 -11.49 -23.31
N THR A 196 -5.02 -10.41 -23.86
CA THR A 196 -5.71 -9.28 -24.42
C THR A 196 -6.39 -9.92 -25.58
N ALA A 197 -7.60 -10.43 -25.32
CA ALA A 197 -8.51 -10.88 -26.36
C ALA A 197 -8.33 -9.87 -27.48
N THR A 198 -7.79 -10.36 -28.61
CA THR A 198 -7.44 -9.56 -29.77
C THR A 198 -8.77 -9.07 -30.34
N GLY A 199 -9.34 -8.08 -29.68
CA GLY A 199 -10.51 -7.36 -30.08
C GLY A 199 -10.08 -6.61 -31.31
N SER A 200 -10.38 -7.20 -32.46
CA SER A 200 -10.43 -6.52 -33.74
C SER A 200 -10.91 -5.10 -33.51
N SER A 201 -10.12 -4.12 -33.93
CA SER A 201 -10.41 -2.69 -33.81
C SER A 201 -11.83 -2.38 -34.33
N LEU A 202 -12.82 -2.45 -33.44
CA LEU A 202 -14.21 -2.13 -33.72
C LEU A 202 -14.48 -0.76 -33.13
N GLY A 203 -13.89 0.26 -33.76
CA GLY A 203 -14.11 1.67 -33.45
C GLY A 203 -13.60 2.07 -32.06
N THR A 204 -12.67 3.03 -32.01
CA THR A 204 -12.40 3.79 -30.79
C THR A 204 -13.69 4.51 -30.39
N GLY A 205 -14.49 3.91 -29.51
CA GLY A 205 -15.51 4.66 -28.75
C GLY A 205 -14.77 5.79 -28.02
N ALA A 206 -15.28 7.02 -28.10
CA ALA A 206 -14.59 8.15 -27.50
C ALA A 206 -14.59 8.00 -25.97
N ILE A 207 -13.43 7.68 -25.40
CA ILE A 207 -13.21 7.70 -23.95
C ILE A 207 -13.03 9.16 -23.54
N SER A 208 -13.79 9.60 -22.56
CA SER A 208 -13.70 10.95 -22.00
C SER A 208 -13.01 10.91 -20.64
N GLN A 209 -12.05 11.80 -20.42
CA GLN A 209 -11.42 11.99 -19.11
C GLN A 209 -12.04 13.19 -18.40
N TYR A 210 -12.44 13.02 -17.14
CA TYR A 210 -12.88 14.12 -16.28
C TYR A 210 -12.43 13.93 -14.82
N SER A 211 -12.59 14.97 -14.01
CA SER A 211 -12.35 14.88 -12.58
C SER A 211 -13.64 14.95 -11.76
N HIS A 212 -13.72 14.19 -10.68
CA HIS A 212 -14.84 14.20 -9.76
C HIS A 212 -14.36 14.41 -8.32
N VAL A 213 -14.97 15.37 -7.62
CA VAL A 213 -14.60 15.67 -6.23
C VAL A 213 -15.53 14.93 -5.29
N VAL A 214 -14.96 14.13 -4.40
CA VAL A 214 -15.68 13.37 -3.37
C VAL A 214 -15.18 13.82 -2.00
N ASP A 215 -16.11 14.21 -1.13
CA ASP A 215 -15.83 14.48 0.28
C ASP A 215 -16.29 13.27 1.10
N SER A 216 -15.34 12.58 1.72
CA SER A 216 -15.60 11.39 2.53
C SER A 216 -15.86 11.70 4.00
N GLY A 217 -15.77 12.98 4.40
CA GLY A 217 -15.81 13.43 5.79
C GLY A 217 -14.47 13.37 6.52
N THR A 218 -13.54 12.50 6.10
CA THR A 218 -12.16 12.41 6.62
C THR A 218 -11.15 13.08 5.70
N ALA A 219 -11.34 12.96 4.38
CA ALA A 219 -10.53 13.63 3.37
C ALA A 219 -11.37 13.97 2.14
N ARG A 220 -10.90 14.97 1.38
CA ARG A 220 -11.51 15.38 0.11
C ARG A 220 -10.60 14.95 -1.03
N TYR A 221 -11.14 14.19 -1.98
CA TYR A 221 -10.39 13.64 -3.09
C TYR A 221 -10.88 14.25 -4.40
N ARG A 222 -9.96 14.59 -5.29
CA ARG A 222 -10.25 14.86 -6.70
C ARG A 222 -9.83 13.63 -7.49
N PHE A 223 -10.80 12.78 -7.81
CA PHE A 223 -10.60 11.58 -8.62
C PHE A 223 -10.45 11.92 -10.09
N SER A 224 -9.49 11.29 -10.77
CA SER A 224 -9.40 11.23 -12.24
C SER A 224 -10.19 10.01 -12.72
N VAL A 225 -11.05 10.21 -13.73
CA VAL A 225 -12.00 9.21 -14.22
C VAL A 225 -11.96 9.16 -15.74
N LEU A 226 -11.75 7.98 -16.30
CA LEU A 226 -12.03 7.66 -17.69
C LEU A 226 -13.43 7.05 -17.80
N ASP A 227 -14.24 7.59 -18.70
CA ASP A 227 -15.62 7.12 -18.96
C ASP A 227 -15.76 6.81 -20.45
N SER A 228 -16.29 5.63 -20.76
CA SER A 228 -16.55 5.21 -22.13
C SER A 228 -17.79 5.86 -22.73
N ARG A 229 -18.51 6.73 -21.99
CA ARG A 229 -19.61 7.53 -22.54
C ARG A 229 -19.10 8.56 -23.52
N LEU A 230 -19.72 8.59 -24.70
CA LEU A 230 -19.49 9.63 -25.71
C LEU A 230 -19.79 11.01 -25.10
N PRO A 231 -18.96 12.03 -25.37
CA PRO A 231 -19.22 13.37 -24.86
C PRO A 231 -20.54 13.91 -25.41
N LEU A 232 -21.37 14.49 -24.53
CA LEU A 232 -22.56 15.24 -24.95
C LEU A 232 -22.11 16.41 -25.83
N PRO A 233 -22.78 16.70 -26.95
CA PRO A 233 -22.50 17.91 -27.72
C PRO A 233 -22.68 19.15 -26.84
N ALA A 234 -21.75 20.10 -26.92
CA ALA A 234 -21.79 21.34 -26.15
C ALA A 234 -22.96 22.26 -26.55
N ASP A 235 -23.55 22.00 -27.71
CA ASP A 235 -24.73 22.61 -28.28
C ASP A 235 -25.91 21.65 -28.10
N GLY A 236 -26.84 21.99 -27.20
CA GLY A 236 -27.98 21.15 -26.80
C GLY A 236 -29.02 20.78 -27.87
N ASN A 237 -28.63 20.61 -29.13
CA ASN A 237 -29.41 19.98 -30.18
C ASN A 237 -29.03 18.50 -30.28
N GLY A 238 -29.93 17.67 -29.75
CA GLY A 238 -29.74 16.23 -29.60
C GLY A 238 -29.39 15.50 -30.90
N LEU A 239 -28.26 14.81 -30.83
CA LEU A 239 -28.20 13.39 -31.18
C LEU A 239 -27.82 12.65 -29.89
N SER A 240 -28.80 11.99 -29.27
CA SER A 240 -28.58 11.05 -28.17
C SER A 240 -27.86 9.83 -28.73
N VAL A 241 -26.53 9.84 -28.71
CA VAL A 241 -25.72 8.68 -29.06
C VAL A 241 -25.04 8.19 -27.79
N GLY A 242 -25.47 7.03 -27.32
CA GLY A 242 -24.69 6.18 -26.42
C GLY A 242 -24.96 6.31 -24.92
N ASP A 243 -26.22 6.40 -24.48
CA ASP A 243 -26.55 5.74 -23.21
C ASP A 243 -26.65 4.25 -23.56
N SER A 244 -25.55 3.50 -23.40
CA SER A 244 -25.67 2.05 -23.43
C SER A 244 -26.57 1.69 -22.25
N ASP A 245 -27.81 1.27 -22.50
CA ASP A 245 -28.79 0.77 -21.50
C ASP A 245 -28.29 -0.49 -20.73
N GLY A 246 -27.02 -0.86 -20.91
CA GLY A 246 -26.33 -1.96 -20.25
C GLY A 246 -25.75 -1.58 -18.88
N PRO A 247 -25.30 -2.59 -18.11
CA PRO A 247 -24.70 -2.37 -16.80
C PRO A 247 -23.45 -1.48 -16.89
N THR A 248 -23.23 -0.64 -15.87
CA THR A 248 -21.96 0.09 -15.71
C THR A 248 -20.94 -0.82 -15.04
N VAL A 249 -19.77 -0.98 -15.67
CA VAL A 249 -18.63 -1.72 -15.13
C VAL A 249 -17.60 -0.72 -14.60
N VAL A 250 -17.18 -0.87 -13.35
CA VAL A 250 -16.08 -0.10 -12.77
C VAL A 250 -14.81 -0.94 -12.83
N LEU A 251 -13.77 -0.37 -13.42
CA LEU A 251 -12.45 -0.98 -13.58
C LEU A 251 -11.49 -0.29 -12.61
N LEU A 252 -10.89 -1.09 -11.74
CA LEU A 252 -9.95 -0.63 -10.73
C LEU A 252 -8.59 -1.22 -11.06
N HIS A 253 -7.60 -0.35 -11.25
CA HIS A 253 -6.23 -0.79 -11.43
C HIS A 253 -5.60 -1.21 -10.09
N GLY A 254 -4.56 -2.03 -10.16
CA GLY A 254 -3.77 -2.43 -9.00
C GLY A 254 -2.62 -1.45 -8.69
N PHE A 255 -1.73 -1.86 -7.80
CA PHE A 255 -0.52 -1.13 -7.43
C PHE A 255 0.35 -0.83 -8.67
N LEU A 256 0.82 0.42 -8.80
CA LEU A 256 1.51 1.01 -9.97
C LEU A 256 0.70 1.18 -11.25
N GLY A 257 -0.57 0.79 -11.25
CA GLY A 257 -1.44 1.04 -12.39
C GLY A 257 -2.04 2.44 -12.39
N CYS A 258 -2.73 2.77 -13.46
CA CYS A 258 -3.63 3.90 -13.55
C CYS A 258 -4.87 3.54 -14.38
N SER A 259 -5.84 4.44 -14.44
CA SER A 259 -7.05 4.26 -15.24
C SER A 259 -6.75 4.01 -16.73
N GLU A 260 -5.64 4.52 -17.25
CA GLU A 260 -5.22 4.35 -18.67
C GLU A 260 -4.93 2.88 -19.04
N ASP A 261 -4.56 2.04 -18.07
CA ASP A 261 -4.34 0.59 -18.29
C ASP A 261 -5.59 -0.10 -18.86
N TRP A 262 -6.76 0.49 -18.62
CA TRP A 262 -8.04 -0.05 -19.03
C TRP A 262 -8.50 0.41 -20.41
N GLU A 263 -7.81 1.33 -21.09
CA GLU A 263 -8.30 1.91 -22.36
C GLU A 263 -8.60 0.84 -23.43
N ALA A 264 -7.73 -0.15 -23.59
CA ALA A 264 -7.92 -1.24 -24.55
C ALA A 264 -9.16 -2.09 -24.20
N VAL A 265 -9.34 -2.40 -22.91
CA VAL A 265 -10.49 -3.15 -22.39
C VAL A 265 -11.78 -2.36 -22.54
N MET A 266 -11.75 -1.06 -22.20
CA MET A 266 -12.87 -0.13 -22.36
C MET A 266 -13.26 0.03 -23.84
N GLY A 267 -12.29 0.08 -24.75
CA GLY A 267 -12.54 0.10 -26.19
C GLY A 267 -13.23 -1.16 -26.68
N ALA A 268 -12.82 -2.34 -26.19
CA ALA A 268 -13.44 -3.61 -26.54
C ALA A 268 -14.86 -3.78 -25.96
N LEU A 269 -15.08 -3.31 -24.72
CA LEU A 269 -16.36 -3.44 -24.00
C LEU A 269 -17.37 -2.34 -24.32
N GLY A 270 -16.90 -1.13 -24.68
CA GLY A 270 -17.66 0.13 -24.71
C GLY A 270 -18.83 0.17 -25.70
N SER A 271 -18.93 -0.81 -26.60
CA SER A 271 -20.10 -0.98 -27.49
C SER A 271 -21.28 -1.71 -26.82
N THR A 272 -21.07 -2.35 -25.67
CA THR A 272 -22.05 -3.22 -25.00
C THR A 272 -22.34 -2.83 -23.55
N VAL A 273 -21.38 -2.22 -22.87
CA VAL A 273 -21.49 -1.77 -21.48
C VAL A 273 -20.81 -0.42 -21.32
N ARG A 274 -21.27 0.37 -20.34
CA ARG A 274 -20.53 1.57 -19.95
C ARG A 274 -19.39 1.16 -19.03
N CYS A 275 -18.17 1.60 -19.34
CA CYS A 275 -17.01 1.40 -18.49
C CYS A 275 -16.63 2.70 -17.79
N LEU A 276 -16.27 2.60 -16.52
CA LEU A 276 -15.64 3.63 -15.72
C LEU A 276 -14.30 3.10 -15.21
N ALA A 277 -13.19 3.71 -15.58
CA ALA A 277 -11.91 3.47 -14.93
C ALA A 277 -11.54 4.67 -14.05
N VAL A 278 -11.10 4.41 -12.83
CA VAL A 278 -10.82 5.45 -11.83
C VAL A 278 -9.39 5.28 -11.34
N ASP A 279 -8.66 6.39 -11.28
CA ASP A 279 -7.37 6.45 -10.60
C ASP A 279 -7.62 6.38 -9.08
N LEU A 280 -7.12 5.33 -8.41
CA LEU A 280 -7.23 5.22 -6.96
C LEU A 280 -6.42 6.31 -6.23
N PRO A 281 -6.75 6.68 -4.97
CA PRO A 281 -6.00 7.71 -4.25
C PRO A 281 -4.51 7.39 -4.15
N GLY A 282 -3.65 8.33 -4.55
CA GLY A 282 -2.19 8.13 -4.60
C GLY A 282 -1.68 7.54 -5.92
N HIS A 283 -2.54 7.35 -6.92
CA HIS A 283 -2.18 6.83 -8.24
C HIS A 283 -2.73 7.71 -9.37
N GLY A 284 -2.10 7.61 -10.55
CA GLY A 284 -2.47 8.38 -11.74
C GLY A 284 -2.56 9.88 -11.49
N CYS A 285 -3.70 10.48 -11.86
CA CYS A 285 -3.98 11.90 -11.69
C CYS A 285 -4.94 12.22 -10.51
N THR A 286 -5.25 11.25 -9.65
CA THR A 286 -6.09 11.48 -8.46
C THR A 286 -5.30 12.17 -7.37
N ALA A 287 -5.83 13.29 -6.86
CA ALA A 287 -5.19 14.11 -5.84
C ALA A 287 -6.02 14.17 -4.55
N VAL A 288 -5.35 14.11 -3.39
CA VAL A 288 -5.93 14.49 -2.10
C VAL A 288 -5.89 16.02 -2.00
N LEU A 289 -7.03 16.63 -1.74
CA LEU A 289 -7.14 18.08 -1.58
C LEU A 289 -6.89 18.46 -0.12
N PRO A 290 -6.23 19.60 0.15
CA PRO A 290 -6.07 20.11 1.51
C PRO A 290 -7.42 20.25 2.21
N SER A 291 -7.49 19.88 3.48
CA SER A 291 -8.69 20.12 4.28
C SER A 291 -8.83 21.62 4.56
N ASP A 292 -10.00 22.20 4.30
CA ASP A 292 -10.32 23.61 4.63
C ASP A 292 -10.41 23.88 6.16
N ARG A 293 -9.95 22.96 7.01
CA ARG A 293 -9.98 23.11 8.46
C ARG A 293 -8.70 23.83 8.92
N SER A 294 -8.77 25.16 8.91
CA SER A 294 -7.95 26.06 9.71
C SER A 294 -8.34 26.01 11.19
#